data_AF-A0A7J3RC32-F1
#
_entry.id   AF-A0A7J3RC32-F1
#
_cell.length_a   1.000
_cell.length_b   1.000
_cell.length_c   1.000
_cell.angle_alpha   90.00
_cell.angle_beta   90.00
_cell.angle_gamma   90.00
#
_symmetry.space_group_name_H-M   'P 1'
#
loop_
_entity.id
_entity.type
_entity.pdbx_description
1 polymer ?
#
loop_
_entity_poly.entity_id
_entity_poly.type
_entity_poly.pdbx_seq_one_letter_code
_entity_poly.pdbx_strand_id
1 'polypeptide(L)'
;MQQEIKIKCPSGKIHTLEECEKCPYCREALPGPMLSSLLNGKKKPRKEQQKPTFGIGLLVSPCLRQSYYKLTEAQVLELEKLWILSRGQALHSFVTSALGEEEKEVFVKKEFPNFDIVGFIDALQNGTIYEFKTTATIPTAPQTSHLLQAQAYFSLLPDAEKEKITNIKIIYLSLQNVKVFDVPKRDITPYLEARAYQLLNALQTKTPPEKEVTWQCKYCEFYKNCFEQKVEFID
;
A
#
# COMPACT_ATOMS: atom_id res chain seq x y z
N MET A 1 6.73 1.49 16.90
CA MET A 1 5.61 0.58 17.23
C MET A 1 5.36 -0.35 16.06
N GLN A 2 5.57 -1.65 16.25
CA GLN A 2 5.09 -2.68 15.34
C GLN A 2 3.56 -2.65 15.39
N GLN A 3 2.91 -2.53 14.24
CA GLN A 3 1.45 -2.55 14.21
C GLN A 3 0.99 -3.98 14.06
N GLU A 4 0.19 -4.43 15.00
CA GLU A 4 -0.37 -5.76 15.03
C GLU A 4 -1.47 -5.87 13.97
N ILE A 5 -1.24 -6.68 12.93
CA ILE A 5 -2.31 -7.09 12.02
C ILE A 5 -3.14 -8.13 12.76
N LYS A 6 -4.43 -7.85 12.90
CA LYS A 6 -5.42 -8.77 13.41
C LYS A 6 -6.33 -9.24 12.28
N ILE A 7 -6.87 -10.43 12.42
CA ILE A 7 -7.73 -11.05 11.42
C ILE A 7 -9.13 -11.23 11.98
N LYS A 8 -10.14 -10.75 11.26
CA LYS A 8 -11.53 -11.03 11.54
C LYS A 8 -11.94 -12.31 10.83
N CYS A 9 -12.33 -13.29 11.65
CA CYS A 9 -12.83 -14.60 11.25
C CYS A 9 -14.26 -14.50 10.70
N PRO A 10 -14.73 -15.46 9.88
CA PRO A 10 -16.14 -15.55 9.45
C PRO A 10 -17.16 -15.52 10.60
N SER A 11 -16.79 -16.00 11.80
CA SER A 11 -17.64 -15.91 12.99
C SER A 11 -17.72 -14.50 13.60
N GLY A 12 -17.06 -13.51 13.01
CA GLY A 12 -16.96 -12.13 13.50
C GLY A 12 -15.91 -11.90 14.59
N LYS A 13 -15.26 -12.95 15.09
CA LYS A 13 -14.21 -12.83 16.13
C LYS A 13 -12.90 -12.28 15.54
N ILE A 14 -12.20 -11.48 16.31
CA ILE A 14 -10.89 -10.91 15.94
C ILE A 14 -9.80 -11.75 16.58
N HIS A 15 -8.80 -12.14 15.78
CA HIS A 15 -7.70 -13.00 16.17
C HIS A 15 -6.35 -12.36 15.85
N THR A 16 -5.34 -12.67 16.66
CA THR A 16 -3.94 -12.54 16.22
C THR A 16 -3.64 -13.53 15.09
N LEU A 17 -2.52 -13.34 14.39
CA LEU A 17 -2.10 -14.29 13.34
C LEU A 17 -1.94 -15.73 13.89
N GLU A 18 -1.48 -15.88 15.13
CA GLU A 18 -1.25 -17.20 15.76
C GLU A 18 -2.56 -17.85 16.24
N GLU A 19 -3.52 -17.04 16.68
CA GLU A 19 -4.86 -17.52 17.07
C GLU A 19 -5.66 -18.01 15.86
N CYS A 20 -5.47 -17.39 14.68
CA CYS A 20 -6.10 -17.83 13.44
C CYS A 20 -5.80 -19.28 13.10
N GLU A 21 -4.54 -19.71 13.27
CA GLU A 21 -4.15 -21.09 12.97
C GLU A 21 -4.86 -22.12 13.83
N LYS A 22 -5.36 -21.75 15.01
CA LYS A 22 -6.02 -22.65 15.97
C LYS A 22 -7.55 -22.52 15.93
N CYS A 23 -8.08 -21.50 15.27
CA CYS A 23 -9.51 -21.22 15.24
C CYS A 23 -10.26 -22.21 14.32
N PRO A 24 -11.30 -22.92 14.81
CA PRO A 24 -12.03 -23.90 14.01
C PRO A 24 -12.74 -23.26 12.80
N TYR A 25 -13.35 -22.09 12.99
CA TYR A 25 -14.02 -21.34 11.91
C TYR A 25 -13.05 -20.86 10.83
N CYS A 26 -11.82 -20.48 11.19
CA CYS A 26 -10.79 -20.10 10.21
C CYS A 26 -10.35 -21.32 9.38
N ARG A 27 -10.19 -22.49 10.03
CA ARG A 27 -9.81 -23.75 9.37
C ARG A 27 -10.90 -24.34 8.50
N GLU A 28 -12.16 -24.10 8.86
CA GLU A 28 -13.31 -24.46 8.04
C GLU A 28 -13.36 -23.59 6.76
N ALA A 29 -13.11 -22.29 6.90
CA ALA A 29 -13.13 -21.37 5.77
C ALA A 29 -11.91 -21.51 4.83
N LEU A 30 -10.74 -21.87 5.37
CA LEU A 30 -9.52 -22.06 4.59
C LEU A 30 -8.79 -23.34 5.03
N PRO A 31 -8.46 -24.26 4.10
CA PRO A 31 -7.69 -25.46 4.41
C PRO A 31 -6.37 -25.12 5.11
N GLY A 32 -5.97 -25.96 6.07
CA GLY A 32 -4.77 -25.74 6.90
C GLY A 32 -3.50 -25.30 6.14
N PRO A 33 -3.11 -25.98 5.05
CA PRO A 33 -1.94 -25.58 4.25
C PRO A 33 -2.06 -24.17 3.65
N MET A 34 -3.26 -23.79 3.19
CA MET A 34 -3.51 -22.44 2.68
C MET A 34 -3.46 -21.43 3.82
N LEU A 35 -4.15 -21.70 4.92
CA LEU A 35 -4.19 -20.79 6.07
C LEU A 35 -2.78 -20.47 6.58
N SER A 36 -1.95 -21.48 6.83
CA SER A 36 -0.56 -21.28 7.26
C SER A 36 0.28 -20.54 6.21
N SER A 37 0.11 -20.85 4.92
CA SER A 37 0.81 -20.13 3.85
C SER A 37 0.44 -18.64 3.79
N LEU A 38 -0.85 -18.31 3.97
CA LEU A 38 -1.34 -16.93 3.92
C LEU A 38 -0.95 -16.09 5.15
N LEU A 39 -0.76 -16.73 6.30
CA LEU A 39 -0.33 -16.08 7.54
C LEU A 39 1.20 -15.88 7.59
N ASN A 40 1.96 -16.76 6.93
CA ASN A 40 3.41 -16.65 6.81
C ASN A 40 3.83 -15.39 6.03
N GLY A 41 4.86 -14.68 6.51
CA GLY A 41 5.40 -13.48 5.86
C GLY A 41 4.81 -12.14 6.31
N LYS A 42 3.81 -12.13 7.21
CA LYS A 42 3.22 -10.89 7.76
C LYS A 42 3.94 -10.35 9.01
N LYS A 43 4.95 -11.06 9.51
CA LYS A 43 5.81 -10.63 10.62
C LYS A 43 7.06 -9.93 10.06
N LYS A 44 7.01 -8.62 9.79
CA LYS A 44 8.22 -7.82 9.53
C LYS A 44 8.50 -6.88 10.71
N PRO A 45 9.63 -7.02 11.42
CA PRO A 45 10.04 -6.03 12.41
C PRO A 45 10.41 -4.73 11.68
N ARG A 46 9.91 -3.59 12.16
CA ARG A 46 10.31 -2.28 11.66
C ARG A 46 11.62 -1.91 12.33
N LYS A 47 12.67 -1.63 11.55
CA LYS A 47 13.91 -1.05 12.09
C LYS A 47 13.60 0.33 12.65
N GLU A 48 14.17 0.66 13.80
CA GLU A 48 14.07 1.99 14.38
C GLU A 48 14.75 2.99 13.45
N GLN A 49 14.04 4.05 13.08
CA GLN A 49 14.52 5.08 12.16
C GLN A 49 14.70 6.37 12.94
N GLN A 50 15.83 7.05 12.72
CA GLN A 50 16.13 8.34 13.36
C GLN A 50 15.17 9.45 12.93
N LYS A 51 14.44 9.25 11.82
CA LYS A 51 13.59 10.24 11.17
C LYS A 51 12.32 9.60 10.60
N PRO A 52 11.14 10.27 10.68
CA PRO A 52 9.92 9.79 10.06
C PRO A 52 10.11 9.47 8.58
N THR A 53 9.67 8.28 8.17
CA THR A 53 9.75 7.85 6.77
C THR A 53 8.36 7.43 6.28
N PHE A 54 7.95 7.99 5.15
CA PHE A 54 6.65 7.73 4.54
C PHE A 54 6.80 6.99 3.21
N GLY A 55 6.12 5.84 3.08
CA GLY A 55 6.03 5.12 1.82
C GLY A 55 5.16 5.88 0.81
N ILE A 56 5.55 5.90 -0.46
CA ILE A 56 4.78 6.51 -1.56
C ILE A 56 3.30 6.11 -1.51
N GLY A 57 3.01 4.82 -1.31
CA GLY A 57 1.64 4.30 -1.26
C GLY A 57 0.74 4.95 -0.20
N LEU A 58 1.31 5.41 0.93
CA LEU A 58 0.56 6.17 1.94
C LEU A 58 0.25 7.58 1.44
N LEU A 59 1.18 8.21 0.75
CA LEU A 59 1.06 9.61 0.32
C LEU A 59 0.17 9.77 -0.90
N VAL A 60 0.18 8.84 -1.84
CA VAL A 60 -0.66 8.85 -3.05
C VAL A 60 -2.03 8.19 -2.84
N SER A 61 -2.31 7.70 -1.63
CA SER A 61 -3.63 7.19 -1.24
C SER A 61 -4.70 8.29 -1.44
N PRO A 62 -5.87 7.99 -2.02
CA PRO A 62 -6.97 8.96 -2.12
C PRO A 62 -7.51 9.49 -0.77
N CYS A 63 -7.10 8.91 0.36
CA CYS A 63 -7.51 9.36 1.69
C CYS A 63 -6.31 9.39 2.64
N LEU A 64 -5.85 10.59 3.05
CA LEU A 64 -4.73 10.72 3.99
C LEU A 64 -5.13 10.30 5.41
N ARG A 65 -6.41 10.46 5.77
CA ARG A 65 -6.93 9.94 7.04
C ARG A 65 -6.81 8.42 7.12
N GLN A 66 -7.03 7.70 6.02
CA GLN A 66 -6.76 6.27 5.98
C GLN A 66 -5.27 5.99 6.23
N SER A 67 -4.37 6.74 5.58
CA SER A 67 -2.94 6.60 5.78
C SER A 67 -2.51 6.89 7.22
N TYR A 68 -3.14 7.87 7.88
CA TYR A 68 -2.95 8.14 9.30
C TYR A 68 -3.37 6.94 10.16
N TYR A 69 -4.57 6.39 9.96
CA TYR A 69 -5.00 5.22 10.72
C TYR A 69 -4.15 3.97 10.46
N LYS A 70 -3.66 3.78 9.23
CA LYS A 70 -2.64 2.76 8.94
C LYS A 70 -1.35 2.98 9.72
N LEU A 71 -1.08 4.19 10.21
CA LEU A 71 0.10 4.53 11.00
C LEU A 71 -0.16 4.55 12.52
N THR A 72 -1.41 4.65 12.97
CA THR A 72 -1.75 4.79 14.40
C THR A 72 -2.58 3.64 14.96
N GLU A 73 -3.36 2.95 14.15
CA GLU A 73 -4.33 1.94 14.60
C GLU A 73 -3.87 0.51 14.28
N ALA A 74 -4.40 -0.46 15.04
CA ALA A 74 -4.30 -1.87 14.68
C ALA A 74 -5.14 -2.15 13.42
N GLN A 75 -4.55 -2.81 12.42
CA GLN A 75 -5.25 -3.15 11.20
C GLN A 75 -6.02 -4.45 11.39
N VAL A 76 -7.34 -4.42 11.19
CA VAL A 76 -8.18 -5.63 11.20
C VAL A 76 -8.54 -6.00 9.77
N LEU A 77 -8.04 -7.13 9.29
CA LEU A 77 -8.34 -7.66 7.96
C LEU A 77 -9.36 -8.79 8.04
N GLU A 78 -10.36 -8.81 7.17
CA GLU A 78 -11.20 -9.99 6.99
C GLU A 78 -10.36 -11.16 6.47
N LEU A 79 -10.61 -12.38 6.95
CA LEU A 79 -9.85 -13.58 6.57
C LEU A 79 -9.71 -13.75 5.05
N GLU A 80 -10.79 -13.50 4.30
CA GLU A 80 -10.81 -13.58 2.83
C GLU A 80 -9.87 -12.58 2.15
N LYS A 81 -9.60 -11.41 2.76
CA LYS A 81 -8.65 -10.43 2.22
C LYS A 81 -7.23 -11.00 2.15
N LEU A 82 -6.87 -11.97 3.00
CA LEU A 82 -5.57 -12.61 2.93
C LEU A 82 -5.34 -13.30 1.59
N TRP A 83 -6.34 -14.02 1.09
CA TRP A 83 -6.27 -14.67 -0.22
C TRP A 83 -6.09 -13.65 -1.35
N ILE A 84 -6.87 -12.57 -1.34
CA ILE A 84 -6.79 -11.52 -2.36
C ILE A 84 -5.40 -10.89 -2.41
N LEU A 85 -4.84 -10.55 -1.24
CA LEU A 85 -3.51 -9.95 -1.13
C LEU A 85 -2.41 -10.91 -1.57
N SER A 86 -2.44 -12.16 -1.10
CA SER A 86 -1.42 -13.16 -1.45
C SER A 86 -1.47 -13.57 -2.91
N ARG A 87 -2.67 -13.68 -3.50
CA ARG A 87 -2.82 -13.90 -4.95
C ARG A 87 -2.21 -12.75 -5.75
N GLY A 88 -2.46 -11.51 -5.34
CA GLY A 88 -1.88 -10.33 -5.98
C GLY A 88 -0.36 -10.35 -5.93
N GLN A 89 0.21 -10.69 -4.77
CA GLN A 89 1.66 -10.82 -4.58
C GLN A 89 2.24 -11.96 -5.44
N ALA A 90 1.59 -13.13 -5.48
CA ALA A 90 2.08 -14.27 -6.27
C ALA A 90 2.13 -13.95 -7.77
N LEU A 91 1.09 -13.29 -8.30
CA LEU A 91 1.05 -12.88 -9.71
C LEU A 91 2.09 -11.78 -10.01
N HIS A 92 2.31 -10.85 -9.09
CA HIS A 92 3.38 -9.85 -9.21
C HIS A 92 4.77 -10.50 -9.24
N SER A 93 5.05 -11.41 -8.31
CA SER A 93 6.31 -12.18 -8.29
C SER A 93 6.51 -13.03 -9.54
N PHE A 94 5.43 -13.61 -10.09
CA PHE A 94 5.50 -14.35 -11.35
C PHE A 94 5.87 -13.45 -12.54
N VAL A 95 5.29 -12.25 -12.64
CA VAL A 95 5.57 -11.35 -13.76
C VAL A 95 6.98 -10.75 -13.67
N THR A 96 7.49 -10.55 -12.45
CA THR A 96 8.83 -10.00 -12.23
C THR A 96 9.93 -11.06 -12.14
N SER A 97 9.61 -12.37 -12.17
CA SER A 97 10.60 -13.44 -11.97
C SER A 97 11.66 -13.53 -13.08
N ALA A 98 11.37 -13.00 -14.26
CA ALA A 98 12.29 -12.99 -15.39
C ALA A 98 13.26 -11.78 -15.38
N LEU A 99 13.05 -10.82 -14.48
CA LEU A 99 13.86 -9.61 -14.36
C LEU A 99 15.09 -9.86 -13.49
N GLY A 100 16.17 -9.12 -13.76
CA GLY A 100 17.32 -9.09 -12.87
C GLY A 100 16.97 -8.49 -11.51
N GLU A 101 17.72 -8.84 -10.46
CA GLU A 101 17.50 -8.29 -9.10
C GLU A 101 17.62 -6.76 -9.07
N GLU A 102 18.53 -6.17 -9.85
CA GLU A 102 18.69 -4.72 -9.97
C GLU A 102 17.57 -4.04 -10.79
N GLU A 103 16.73 -4.82 -11.47
CA GLU A 103 15.64 -4.33 -12.31
C GLU A 103 14.28 -4.44 -11.62
N LYS A 104 14.16 -5.13 -10.48
CA LYS A 104 12.90 -5.34 -9.76
C LYS A 104 12.99 -4.82 -8.34
N GLU A 105 11.87 -4.37 -7.79
CA GLU A 105 11.81 -3.77 -6.44
C GLU A 105 12.90 -2.71 -6.21
N VAL A 106 13.15 -1.84 -7.20
CA VAL A 106 14.22 -0.83 -7.14
C VAL A 106 13.89 0.20 -6.07
N PHE A 107 14.71 0.28 -5.03
CA PHE A 107 14.49 1.21 -3.93
C PHE A 107 14.76 2.66 -4.35
N VAL A 108 13.81 3.54 -4.06
CA VAL A 108 13.94 4.98 -4.29
C VAL A 108 13.68 5.75 -3.01
N LYS A 109 14.44 6.84 -2.81
CA LYS A 109 14.38 7.69 -1.63
C LYS A 109 14.58 9.15 -1.99
N LYS A 110 13.76 10.02 -1.43
CA LYS A 110 13.97 11.48 -1.41
C LYS A 110 13.98 11.97 0.03
N GLU A 111 15.03 12.69 0.39
CA GLU A 111 15.22 13.25 1.72
C GLU A 111 14.67 14.67 1.79
N PHE A 112 13.91 14.97 2.85
CA PHE A 112 13.43 16.32 3.20
C PHE A 112 13.96 16.69 4.59
N PRO A 113 13.94 17.94 5.05
CA PRO A 113 14.49 18.26 6.38
C PRO A 113 13.89 17.44 7.54
N ASN A 114 12.57 17.21 7.53
CA ASN A 114 11.85 16.64 8.68
C ASN A 114 11.37 15.18 8.50
N PHE A 115 11.40 14.66 7.27
CA PHE A 115 10.97 13.31 6.94
C PHE A 115 11.69 12.80 5.68
N ASP A 116 11.59 11.51 5.41
CA ASP A 116 12.01 10.91 4.14
C ASP A 116 10.80 10.30 3.43
N ILE A 117 10.81 10.33 2.09
CA ILE A 117 9.84 9.62 1.27
C ILE A 117 10.56 8.46 0.60
N VAL A 118 9.97 7.26 0.68
CA VAL A 118 10.56 6.03 0.13
C VAL A 118 9.56 5.25 -0.71
N GLY A 119 10.07 4.49 -1.67
CA GLY A 119 9.29 3.58 -2.48
C GLY A 119 10.14 2.45 -3.04
N PHE A 120 9.45 1.46 -3.60
CA PHE A 120 10.05 0.38 -4.37
C PHE A 120 9.36 0.40 -5.72
N ILE A 121 10.13 0.64 -6.78
CA ILE A 121 9.63 0.53 -8.15
C ILE A 121 9.47 -0.96 -8.45
N ASP A 122 8.29 -1.39 -8.91
CA ASP A 122 8.08 -2.81 -9.17
C ASP A 122 9.08 -3.34 -10.19
N ALA A 123 9.27 -2.62 -11.30
CA ALA A 123 10.39 -2.86 -12.22
C ALA A 123 10.90 -1.60 -12.94
N LEU A 124 12.20 -1.57 -13.20
CA LEU A 124 12.89 -0.57 -14.00
C LEU A 124 13.79 -1.28 -15.01
N GLN A 125 13.40 -1.26 -16.28
CA GLN A 125 14.14 -1.95 -17.35
C GLN A 125 14.21 -1.08 -18.60
N ASN A 126 15.40 -0.95 -19.19
CA ASN A 126 15.64 -0.21 -20.44
C ASN A 126 15.06 1.22 -20.43
N GLY A 127 15.25 1.93 -19.31
CA GLY A 127 14.73 3.29 -19.14
C GLY A 127 13.20 3.37 -19.01
N THR A 128 12.51 2.26 -18.76
CA THR A 128 11.06 2.25 -18.53
C THR A 128 10.73 1.84 -17.09
N ILE A 129 9.96 2.67 -16.41
CA ILE A 129 9.36 2.36 -15.12
C ILE A 129 8.07 1.55 -15.36
N TYR A 130 7.94 0.40 -14.71
CA TYR A 130 6.73 -0.41 -14.72
C TYR A 130 6.13 -0.49 -13.32
N GLU A 131 4.84 -0.22 -13.23
CA GLU A 131 4.01 -0.44 -12.04
C GLU A 131 2.95 -1.50 -12.36
N PHE A 132 2.98 -2.63 -11.66
CA PHE A 132 2.07 -3.74 -11.90
C PHE A 132 0.89 -3.69 -10.94
N LYS A 133 -0.32 -3.89 -11.48
CA LYS A 133 -1.56 -3.93 -10.69
C LYS A 133 -2.36 -5.17 -11.02
N THR A 134 -2.67 -5.94 -9.98
CA THR A 134 -3.55 -7.11 -10.10
C THR A 134 -4.97 -6.71 -9.77
N THR A 135 -5.93 -7.02 -10.65
CA THR A 135 -7.34 -6.66 -10.50
C THR A 135 -8.25 -7.77 -11.02
N ALA A 136 -9.45 -7.88 -10.45
CA ALA A 136 -10.48 -8.75 -10.99
C ALA A 136 -11.04 -8.19 -12.31
N THR A 137 -11.17 -6.87 -12.42
CA THR A 137 -11.67 -6.18 -13.61
C THR A 137 -10.70 -5.08 -13.98
N ILE A 138 -10.20 -5.13 -15.22
CA ILE A 138 -9.29 -4.11 -15.74
C ILE A 138 -10.08 -2.82 -15.97
N PRO A 139 -9.62 -1.68 -15.42
CA PRO A 139 -10.33 -0.43 -15.60
C PRO A 139 -10.18 0.10 -17.04
N THR A 140 -11.13 0.93 -17.47
CA THR A 140 -11.09 1.56 -18.80
C THR A 140 -9.96 2.61 -18.89
N ALA A 141 -9.66 3.27 -17.77
CA ALA A 141 -8.58 4.25 -17.57
C ALA A 141 -7.77 3.93 -16.30
N PRO A 142 -6.50 4.36 -16.18
CA PRO A 142 -5.71 4.09 -14.99
C PRO A 142 -6.31 4.81 -13.77
N GLN A 143 -6.39 4.12 -12.63
CA GLN A 143 -6.82 4.75 -11.38
C GLN A 143 -5.84 5.85 -10.97
N THR A 144 -6.35 6.98 -10.50
CA THR A 144 -5.55 8.17 -10.15
C THR A 144 -4.44 7.85 -9.14
N SER A 145 -4.71 7.04 -8.11
CA SER A 145 -3.69 6.65 -7.13
C SER A 145 -2.56 5.82 -7.73
N HIS A 146 -2.85 4.98 -8.73
CA HIS A 146 -1.82 4.20 -9.43
C HIS A 146 -1.00 5.09 -10.37
N LEU A 147 -1.65 6.05 -11.03
CA LEU A 147 -0.97 7.08 -11.82
C LEU A 147 -0.01 7.92 -10.98
N LEU A 148 -0.49 8.40 -9.82
CA LEU A 148 0.34 9.14 -8.88
C LEU A 148 1.48 8.29 -8.31
N GLN A 149 1.23 7.01 -8.02
CA GLN A 149 2.28 6.09 -7.56
C GLN A 149 3.41 5.95 -8.59
N ALA A 150 3.08 5.73 -9.87
CA ALA A 150 4.07 5.62 -10.94
C ALA A 150 4.84 6.93 -11.17
N GLN A 151 4.16 8.08 -11.09
CA GLN A 151 4.80 9.40 -11.17
C GLN A 151 5.68 9.71 -9.96
N ALA A 152 5.31 9.22 -8.77
CA ALA A 152 6.10 9.38 -7.56
C ALA A 152 7.45 8.69 -7.69
N TYR A 153 7.51 7.47 -8.23
CA TYR A 153 8.80 6.81 -8.49
C TYR A 153 9.71 7.65 -9.37
N PHE A 154 9.18 8.14 -10.49
CA PHE A 154 9.93 9.04 -11.38
C PHE A 154 10.42 10.28 -10.64
N SER A 155 9.58 10.87 -9.78
CA SER A 155 9.92 12.08 -9.01
C SER A 155 11.02 11.85 -7.98
N LEU A 156 11.07 10.64 -7.41
CA LEU A 156 12.02 10.25 -6.36
C LEU A 156 13.39 9.80 -6.90
N LEU A 157 13.52 9.51 -8.20
CA LEU A 157 14.81 9.16 -8.81
C LEU A 157 15.81 10.34 -8.72
N PRO A 158 17.12 10.07 -8.63
CA PRO A 158 18.15 11.10 -8.86
C PRO A 158 18.06 11.69 -10.27
N ASP A 159 18.46 12.94 -10.46
CA ASP A 159 18.32 13.63 -11.76
C ASP A 159 19.06 12.89 -12.90
N ALA A 160 20.26 12.37 -12.61
CA ALA A 160 21.06 11.56 -13.56
C ALA A 160 20.36 10.25 -13.98
N GLU A 161 19.45 9.72 -13.16
CA GLU A 161 18.63 8.55 -13.50
C GLU A 161 17.33 8.96 -14.20
N LYS A 162 16.69 10.06 -13.79
CA LYS A 162 15.51 10.62 -14.44
C LYS A 162 15.74 10.86 -15.94
N GLU A 163 16.91 11.37 -16.32
CA GLU A 163 17.29 11.61 -17.72
C GLU A 163 17.28 10.33 -18.57
N LYS A 164 17.54 9.18 -17.95
CA LYS A 164 17.52 7.87 -18.63
C LYS A 164 16.11 7.31 -18.77
N ILE A 165 15.12 7.90 -18.11
CA ILE A 165 13.72 7.44 -18.17
C ILE A 165 13.06 7.92 -19.46
N THR A 166 12.80 6.96 -20.33
CA THR A 166 12.08 7.17 -21.58
C THR A 166 10.57 7.10 -21.35
N ASN A 167 10.10 6.08 -20.63
CA ASN A 167 8.68 5.78 -20.46
C ASN A 167 8.31 5.44 -19.01
N ILE A 168 7.04 5.63 -18.67
CA ILE A 168 6.42 5.13 -17.43
C ILE A 168 5.15 4.39 -17.83
N LYS A 169 4.98 3.16 -17.34
CA LYS A 169 3.85 2.29 -17.70
C LYS A 169 3.18 1.71 -16.47
N ILE A 170 1.86 1.68 -16.49
CA ILE A 170 1.06 0.88 -15.56
C ILE A 170 0.53 -0.33 -16.31
N ILE A 171 0.78 -1.51 -15.76
CA ILE A 171 0.32 -2.79 -16.32
C ILE A 171 -0.76 -3.36 -15.39
N TYR A 172 -2.00 -3.34 -15.86
CA TYR A 172 -3.09 -4.04 -15.18
C TYR A 172 -3.17 -5.48 -15.67
N LEU A 173 -3.16 -6.40 -14.71
CA LEU A 173 -3.22 -7.83 -14.90
C LEU A 173 -4.51 -8.35 -14.26
N SER A 174 -5.25 -9.15 -15.03
CA SER A 174 -6.34 -10.00 -14.53
C SER A 174 -6.05 -11.44 -14.94
N LEU A 175 -6.88 -12.38 -14.53
CA LEU A 175 -6.72 -13.78 -14.96
C LEU A 175 -7.00 -13.99 -16.45
N GLN A 176 -7.73 -13.05 -17.09
CA GLN A 176 -8.16 -13.18 -18.48
C GLN A 176 -7.42 -12.26 -19.44
N ASN A 177 -6.99 -11.09 -18.96
CA ASN A 177 -6.52 -10.01 -19.80
C ASN A 177 -5.34 -9.27 -19.16
N VAL A 178 -4.58 -8.59 -20.01
CA VAL A 178 -3.54 -7.63 -19.64
C VAL A 178 -3.82 -6.32 -20.38
N LYS A 179 -3.68 -5.19 -19.69
CA LYS A 179 -3.79 -3.86 -20.30
C LYS A 179 -2.70 -2.95 -19.80
N VAL A 180 -2.07 -2.24 -20.74
CA VAL A 180 -0.99 -1.31 -20.49
C VAL A 180 -1.49 0.11 -20.69
N PHE A 181 -1.09 1.02 -19.80
CA PHE A 181 -1.32 2.44 -19.94
C PHE A 181 0.01 3.18 -19.85
N ASP A 182 0.24 4.09 -20.78
CA ASP A 182 1.35 5.04 -20.67
C ASP A 182 1.00 6.13 -19.64
N VAL A 183 1.99 6.51 -18.85
CA VAL A 183 1.88 7.51 -17.80
C VAL A 183 2.76 8.71 -18.17
N PRO A 184 2.23 9.94 -18.13
CA PRO A 184 3.04 11.13 -18.35
C PRO A 184 4.15 11.25 -17.30
N LYS A 185 5.37 11.55 -17.76
CA LYS A 185 6.50 11.91 -16.90
C LYS A 185 6.25 13.27 -16.28
N ARG A 186 5.77 13.26 -15.03
CA ARG A 186 5.48 14.47 -14.26
C ARG A 186 6.21 14.39 -12.93
N ASP A 187 6.95 15.44 -12.59
CA ASP A 187 7.48 15.61 -11.26
C ASP A 187 6.34 16.04 -10.32
N ILE A 188 6.03 15.19 -9.34
CA ILE A 188 5.01 15.41 -8.32
C ILE A 188 5.62 15.54 -6.93
N THR A 189 6.93 15.83 -6.83
CA THR A 189 7.61 16.06 -5.54
C THR A 189 6.87 17.06 -4.65
N PRO A 190 6.38 18.22 -5.15
CA PRO A 190 5.63 19.17 -4.32
C PRO A 190 4.33 18.59 -3.73
N TYR A 191 3.64 17.75 -4.51
CA TYR A 191 2.43 17.07 -4.04
C TYR A 191 2.75 16.07 -2.92
N LEU A 192 3.81 15.27 -3.10
CA LEU A 192 4.25 14.28 -2.11
C LEU A 192 4.73 14.96 -0.82
N GLU A 193 5.49 16.05 -0.94
CA GLU A 193 5.96 16.84 0.20
C GLU A 193 4.78 17.43 1.01
N ALA A 194 3.82 18.06 0.34
CA ALA A 194 2.64 18.63 1.01
C ALA A 194 1.85 17.56 1.78
N ARG A 195 1.62 16.40 1.16
CA ARG A 195 0.93 15.25 1.76
C ARG A 195 1.70 14.67 2.95
N ALA A 196 3.02 14.57 2.84
CA ALA A 196 3.89 14.11 3.91
C ALA A 196 3.89 15.07 5.11
N TYR A 197 3.90 16.38 4.88
CA TYR A 197 3.76 17.38 5.94
C TYR A 197 2.42 17.28 6.66
N GLN A 198 1.31 17.17 5.91
CA GLN A 198 -0.01 16.97 6.50
C GLN A 198 -0.06 15.72 7.39
N LEU A 199 0.53 14.62 6.92
CA LEU A 199 0.58 13.37 7.67
C LEU A 199 1.49 13.47 8.90
N LEU A 200 2.66 14.11 8.76
CA LEU A 200 3.58 14.35 9.87
C LEU A 200 2.90 15.18 10.97
N ASN A 201 2.26 16.29 10.60
CA ASN A 201 1.55 17.14 11.55
C ASN A 201 0.42 16.37 12.25
N ALA A 202 -0.35 15.56 11.51
CA ALA A 202 -1.40 14.73 12.08
C ALA A 202 -0.84 13.71 13.11
N LEU A 203 0.30 13.09 12.81
CA LEU A 203 0.97 12.17 13.73
C LEU A 203 1.49 12.87 14.98
N GLN A 204 2.05 14.07 14.85
CA GLN A 204 2.57 14.86 15.97
C GLN A 204 1.44 15.36 16.88
N THR A 205 0.36 15.87 16.30
CA THR A 205 -0.81 16.42 17.01
C THR A 205 -1.82 15.34 17.44
N LYS A 206 -1.60 14.08 17.03
CA LYS A 206 -2.53 12.96 17.21
C LYS A 206 -3.95 13.27 16.69
N THR A 207 -4.06 14.17 15.72
CA THR A 207 -5.33 14.60 15.14
C THR A 207 -5.40 14.09 13.70
N PRO A 208 -6.38 13.23 13.34
CA PRO A 208 -6.45 12.69 11.99
C PRO A 208 -6.67 13.80 10.94
N PRO A 209 -6.05 13.72 9.74
CA PRO A 209 -6.32 14.63 8.62
C PRO A 209 -7.82 14.69 8.27
N GLU A 210 -8.30 15.67 7.54
CA GLU A 210 -9.73 15.77 7.16
C GLU A 210 -10.28 14.50 6.47
N LYS A 211 -11.60 14.29 6.55
CA LYS A 211 -12.26 13.15 5.90
C LYS A 211 -12.36 13.40 4.39
N GLU A 212 -11.79 12.49 3.61
CA GLU A 212 -11.94 12.47 2.15
C GLU A 212 -12.92 11.33 1.77
N VAL A 213 -14.19 11.66 1.55
CA VAL A 213 -15.21 10.67 1.17
C VAL A 213 -14.99 10.25 -0.27
N THR A 214 -14.56 9.00 -0.47
CA THR A 214 -14.26 8.44 -1.79
C THR A 214 -14.88 7.06 -1.96
N TRP A 215 -14.84 6.51 -3.16
CA TRP A 215 -15.26 5.12 -3.44
C TRP A 215 -14.51 4.09 -2.56
N GLN A 216 -13.32 4.42 -2.06
CA GLN A 216 -12.54 3.55 -1.19
C GLN A 216 -13.15 3.38 0.20
N CYS A 217 -14.02 4.30 0.64
CA CYS A 217 -14.71 4.18 1.94
C CYS A 217 -15.45 2.85 2.08
N LYS A 218 -16.00 2.31 0.99
CA LYS A 218 -16.68 0.99 0.96
C LYS A 218 -15.75 -0.17 1.35
N TYR A 219 -14.45 -0.04 1.12
CA TYR A 219 -13.47 -1.12 1.29
C TYR A 219 -12.48 -0.86 2.45
N CYS A 220 -12.52 0.35 3.02
CA CYS A 220 -11.61 0.83 4.04
C CYS A 220 -11.83 0.10 5.37
N GLU A 221 -10.78 -0.55 5.89
CA GLU A 221 -10.83 -1.23 7.20
C GLU A 221 -11.11 -0.29 8.39
N PHE A 222 -10.90 1.02 8.22
CA PHE A 222 -11.13 2.04 9.27
C PHE A 222 -12.46 2.77 9.12
N TYR A 223 -13.39 2.29 8.29
CA TYR A 223 -14.67 2.95 8.06
C TYR A 223 -15.40 3.25 9.38
N LYS A 224 -15.50 2.26 10.27
CA LYS A 224 -16.15 2.42 11.58
C LYS A 224 -15.46 3.48 12.44
N ASN A 225 -14.13 3.42 12.55
CA ASN A 225 -13.36 4.43 13.29
C ASN A 225 -13.55 5.84 12.71
N CYS A 226 -13.69 5.95 11.39
CA CYS A 226 -13.83 7.23 10.71
C CYS A 226 -15.25 7.83 10.82
N PHE A 227 -16.31 7.01 10.78
CA PHE A 227 -17.70 7.48 10.68
C PHE A 227 -18.57 7.19 11.91
N GLU A 228 -18.21 6.21 12.74
CA GLU A 228 -19.05 5.71 13.85
C GLU A 228 -18.49 6.04 15.24
N GLN A 229 -17.35 6.73 15.35
CA GLN A 229 -16.89 7.22 16.67
C GLN A 229 -17.84 8.31 17.18
N LYS A 230 -18.58 8.00 18.25
CA LYS A 230 -19.20 9.01 19.10
C LYS A 230 -18.07 9.87 19.66
N VAL A 231 -18.15 11.17 19.42
CA VAL A 231 -17.25 12.13 20.07
C VAL A 231 -17.66 12.12 21.55
N GLU A 232 -16.89 11.44 22.40
CA GLU A 232 -16.95 11.71 23.83
C GLU A 232 -16.32 13.08 24.02
N PHE A 233 -17.16 14.09 24.19
CA PHE A 233 -16.71 15.36 24.74
C PHE A 233 -16.25 15.05 26.17
N ILE A 234 -14.96 15.23 26.41
CA ILE A 234 -14.45 15.34 27.77
C ILE A 234 -14.82 16.77 28.19
N ASP A 235 -15.82 16.87 29.06
CA ASP A 235 -16.19 18.12 29.76
C ASP A 235 -15.02 18.63 30.62
#